data_AF-B5AZR2-F1
#
_entry.id   AF-B5AZR2-F1
#
_cell.length_a   1.000
_cell.length_b   1.000
_cell.length_c   1.000
_cell.angle_alpha   90.00
_cell.angle_beta   90.00
_cell.angle_gamma   90.00
#
_symmetry.space_group_name_H-M   'P 1'
#
loop_
_entity.id
_entity.type
_entity.pdbx_description
1 polymer ?
#
loop_
_entity_poly.entity_id
_entity_poly.type
_entity_poly.pdbx_seq_one_letter_code
_entity_poly.pdbx_strand_id
1 'polypeptide(L)'
;PIGKLVSYRTNFQESWLWKNVSIGRSGSRKLIEVVPDTTTSWYLTGFSIDPVYGLGIIKKPIQFTTVQPFYIVENLPYSIKRGEAVVLQFTLFNNLGAEYIADVTLFNVANQTEFVGRPNTDLSYTKSVSVPPKVGVPISFLIKARKLGEMAVRVKASIMLGHETDALEKVIRVMPESLVQPRMDTRFFCFDDYKNQTFPINLDINKKADNGSTKIEFRLNPNLLTTVIKNLDHLLGVPTGCGEQNMVKFVPNILVLDYLHAIGSKEQHLIDKATNLLRQGYQNQMRYRQTDGSFGLWETTGGSVFLTAFVGTSMQTAAKYISDIDAAMVEKALDWLASKQHFSGRFDKAGAEYHKEMQGGLRNGVALTSYVLMALLENDIAKAKHAEVIQKGMTYLSNQFGSINNAYDLSIATYAMMLNGHTMKEEALNKLIDMSFIDADKNERFWNTTNPIETTAYA
;
A
#
# COMPACT_ATOMS: atom_id res chain seq x y z
N PRO A 1 48.30 11.68 -9.22
CA PRO A 1 47.28 11.95 -8.19
C PRO A 1 45.91 11.42 -8.65
N ILE A 2 45.58 10.20 -8.21
CA ILE A 2 44.29 9.57 -8.51
C ILE A 2 43.24 10.34 -7.71
N GLY A 3 42.45 11.17 -8.39
CA GLY A 3 41.36 11.91 -7.76
C GLY A 3 40.40 10.93 -7.11
N LYS A 4 40.14 11.09 -5.80
CA LYS A 4 39.02 10.42 -5.14
C LYS A 4 37.76 10.74 -5.95
N LEU A 5 37.15 9.73 -6.57
CA LEU A 5 35.79 9.84 -7.09
C LEU A 5 34.91 10.31 -5.92
N VAL A 6 34.28 11.48 -6.09
CA VAL A 6 33.36 12.02 -5.10
C VAL A 6 32.14 11.10 -5.08
N SER A 7 32.01 10.31 -4.02
CA SER A 7 30.85 9.45 -3.78
C SER A 7 29.69 10.31 -3.29
N TYR A 8 28.52 10.17 -3.91
CA TYR A 8 27.31 10.82 -3.43
C TYR A 8 26.85 10.13 -2.14
N ARG A 9 26.59 10.91 -1.09
CA ARG A 9 25.97 10.38 0.12
C ARG A 9 24.57 9.91 -0.22
N THR A 10 24.39 8.60 -0.10
CA THR A 10 23.10 7.92 -0.32
C THR A 10 22.66 7.18 0.94
N ASN A 11 23.56 6.97 1.90
CA ASN A 11 23.35 6.09 3.03
C ASN A 11 23.12 6.83 4.36
N PHE A 12 21.85 7.11 4.67
CA PHE A 12 21.41 7.85 5.86
C PHE A 12 20.63 6.95 6.84
N GLN A 13 21.12 5.73 7.09
CA GLN A 13 20.39 4.73 7.90
C GLN A 13 20.15 5.21 9.33
N GLU A 14 18.96 4.93 9.87
CA GLU A 14 18.64 5.18 11.28
C GLU A 14 19.25 4.14 12.23
N SER A 15 19.46 2.89 11.78
CA SER A 15 20.13 1.84 12.56
C SER A 15 21.40 1.33 11.87
N TRP A 16 22.46 1.10 12.66
CA TRP A 16 23.75 0.60 12.19
C TRP A 16 24.34 -0.37 13.22
N LEU A 17 25.06 -1.41 12.76
CA LEU A 17 25.65 -2.48 13.57
C LEU A 17 24.66 -3.37 14.34
N TRP A 18 23.42 -3.54 13.86
CA TRP A 18 22.53 -4.60 14.35
C TRP A 18 22.94 -5.97 13.78
N LYS A 19 23.91 -6.64 14.42
CA LYS A 19 24.55 -7.87 13.92
C LYS A 19 24.74 -8.90 15.05
N ASN A 20 24.61 -10.18 14.72
CA ASN A 20 25.01 -11.29 15.58
C ASN A 20 26.23 -12.02 14.99
N VAL A 21 27.13 -12.49 15.86
CA VAL A 21 28.42 -13.05 15.45
C VAL A 21 28.93 -14.08 16.46
N SER A 22 29.62 -15.14 15.99
CA SER A 22 30.25 -16.16 16.83
C SER A 22 31.77 -15.99 16.89
N ILE A 23 32.39 -16.10 18.07
CA ILE A 23 33.82 -15.80 18.30
C ILE A 23 34.75 -16.79 17.58
N GLY A 24 34.34 -18.06 17.39
CA GLY A 24 35.13 -19.07 16.70
C GLY A 24 36.26 -19.67 17.55
N ARG A 25 37.06 -20.56 16.95
CA ARG A 25 38.02 -21.42 17.66
C ARG A 25 39.22 -20.68 18.27
N SER A 26 39.60 -19.53 17.71
CA SER A 26 40.74 -18.72 18.16
C SER A 26 40.44 -17.90 19.41
N GLY A 27 39.22 -17.94 19.95
CA GLY A 27 38.81 -17.09 21.08
C GLY A 27 38.72 -15.60 20.73
N SER A 28 38.79 -15.22 19.46
CA SER A 28 38.68 -13.83 19.01
C SER A 28 38.13 -13.74 17.59
N ARG A 29 37.37 -12.67 17.30
CA ARG A 29 36.86 -12.37 15.96
C ARG A 29 36.95 -10.88 15.65
N LYS A 30 37.23 -10.57 14.38
CA LYS A 30 37.22 -9.21 13.84
C LYS A 30 36.05 -9.07 12.86
N LEU A 31 35.21 -8.06 13.07
CA LEU A 31 34.16 -7.65 12.16
C LEU A 31 34.55 -6.29 11.58
N ILE A 32 34.43 -6.14 10.27
CA ILE A 32 34.76 -4.89 9.55
C ILE A 32 33.47 -4.43 8.90
N GLU A 33 33.07 -3.19 9.20
CA GLU A 33 31.83 -2.58 8.73
C GLU A 33 32.11 -1.14 8.32
N VAL A 34 31.35 -0.64 7.33
CA VAL A 34 31.46 0.74 6.84
C VAL A 34 30.59 1.64 7.71
N VAL A 35 31.15 2.77 8.11
CA VAL A 35 30.47 3.77 8.92
C VAL A 35 29.46 4.54 8.03
N PRO A 36 28.22 4.80 8.48
CA PRO A 36 27.24 5.56 7.70
C PRO A 36 27.68 7.01 7.43
N ASP A 37 27.20 7.59 6.34
CA ASP A 37 27.60 8.92 5.85
C ASP A 37 26.91 10.07 6.61
N THR A 38 26.87 9.98 7.93
CA THR A 38 26.17 10.92 8.82
C THR A 38 27.10 11.52 9.88
N THR A 39 26.86 12.79 10.20
CA THR A 39 27.53 13.48 11.30
C THR A 39 26.73 13.25 12.59
N THR A 40 27.14 12.30 13.41
CA THR A 40 26.41 11.94 14.65
C THR A 40 27.34 11.38 15.73
N SER A 41 26.79 11.19 16.94
CA SER A 41 27.44 10.46 18.02
C SER A 41 26.88 9.05 18.11
N TRP A 42 27.76 8.04 18.08
CA TRP A 42 27.39 6.64 18.13
C TRP A 42 27.60 6.04 19.51
N TYR A 43 26.67 5.19 19.92
CA TYR A 43 26.75 4.36 21.13
C TYR A 43 26.71 2.89 20.72
N LEU A 44 27.89 2.26 20.68
CA LEU A 44 28.04 0.86 20.32
C LEU A 44 27.99 -0.02 21.58
N THR A 45 27.07 -0.98 21.58
CA THR A 45 26.90 -1.96 22.65
C THR A 45 27.19 -3.37 22.15
N GLY A 46 27.47 -4.29 23.08
CA GLY A 46 27.72 -5.69 22.74
C GLY A 46 27.71 -6.58 23.97
N PHE A 47 27.14 -7.78 23.81
CA PHE A 47 27.12 -8.83 24.80
C PHE A 47 27.35 -10.19 24.12
N SER A 48 27.69 -11.20 24.90
CA SER A 48 27.93 -12.57 24.44
C SER A 48 27.26 -13.55 25.39
N ILE A 49 26.74 -14.65 24.86
CA ILE A 49 26.15 -15.73 25.65
C ILE A 49 26.85 -17.02 25.21
N ASP A 50 27.57 -17.64 26.14
CA ASP A 50 28.18 -18.95 25.94
C ASP A 50 27.32 -20.04 26.61
N PRO A 51 27.10 -21.21 25.98
CA PRO A 51 26.28 -22.28 26.55
C PRO A 51 26.79 -22.83 27.89
N VAL A 52 28.09 -22.72 28.18
CA VAL A 52 28.72 -23.21 29.41
C VAL A 52 29.04 -22.05 30.36
N TYR A 53 29.65 -20.99 29.85
CA TYR A 53 30.14 -19.87 30.66
C TYR A 53 29.11 -18.76 30.88
N GLY A 54 27.96 -18.80 30.22
CA GLY A 54 26.86 -17.86 30.41
C GLY A 54 27.09 -16.49 29.78
N LEU A 55 26.54 -15.45 30.42
CA LEU A 55 26.46 -14.08 29.90
C LEU A 55 27.77 -13.29 30.15
N GLY A 56 28.33 -12.73 29.09
CA GLY A 56 29.41 -11.74 29.13
C GLY A 56 28.96 -10.41 28.53
N ILE A 57 29.32 -9.30 29.18
CA ILE A 57 28.97 -7.93 28.75
C ILE A 57 30.23 -7.06 28.76
N ILE A 58 30.33 -6.12 27.83
CA ILE A 58 31.37 -5.09 27.87
C ILE A 58 31.18 -4.15 29.07
N LYS A 59 32.26 -3.67 29.68
CA LYS A 59 32.18 -2.84 30.90
C LYS A 59 31.38 -1.53 30.73
N LYS A 60 31.45 -0.92 29.54
CA LYS A 60 30.71 0.29 29.18
C LYS A 60 30.51 0.34 27.67
N PRO A 61 29.42 0.98 27.17
CA PRO A 61 29.25 1.22 25.75
C PRO A 61 30.45 1.97 25.15
N ILE A 62 30.82 1.61 23.93
CA ILE A 62 31.86 2.31 23.16
C ILE A 62 31.20 3.53 22.53
N GLN A 63 31.77 4.70 22.78
CA GLN A 63 31.27 5.97 22.26
C GLN A 63 32.29 6.57 21.30
N PHE A 64 31.83 7.02 20.14
CA PHE A 64 32.64 7.78 19.19
C PHE A 64 31.74 8.67 18.34
N THR A 65 32.32 9.74 17.81
CA THR A 65 31.62 10.70 16.96
C THR A 65 32.14 10.59 15.54
N THR A 66 31.23 10.57 14.58
CA THR A 66 31.55 10.75 13.17
C THR A 66 31.30 12.20 12.84
N VAL A 67 32.36 12.97 12.58
CA VAL A 67 32.24 14.39 12.24
C VAL A 67 32.80 14.58 10.85
N GLN A 68 31.93 14.91 9.90
CA GLN A 68 32.38 15.27 8.56
C GLN A 68 33.07 16.65 8.64
N PRO A 69 34.27 16.80 8.06
CA PRO A 69 34.98 18.08 8.04
C PRO A 69 34.14 19.21 7.43
N PHE A 70 33.37 18.89 6.40
CA PHE A 70 32.48 19.80 5.70
C PHE A 70 31.32 19.01 5.08
N TYR A 71 30.10 19.53 5.18
CA TYR A 71 28.92 18.87 4.62
C TYR A 71 27.79 19.85 4.29
N ILE A 72 26.87 19.41 3.43
CA ILE A 72 25.67 20.14 3.00
C ILE A 72 24.40 19.37 3.40
N VAL A 73 23.35 20.08 3.80
CA VAL A 73 22.05 19.52 4.18
C VAL A 73 20.96 20.16 3.32
N GLU A 74 20.06 19.36 2.78
CA GLU A 74 18.93 19.82 1.97
C GLU A 74 17.69 20.16 2.81
N ASN A 75 16.88 21.09 2.31
CA ASN A 75 15.51 21.33 2.76
C ASN A 75 14.61 21.46 1.53
N LEU A 76 14.10 20.32 1.08
CA LEU A 76 13.38 20.20 -0.20
C LEU A 76 11.89 19.95 0.03
N PRO A 77 10.99 20.52 -0.79
CA PRO A 77 9.59 20.11 -0.79
C PRO A 77 9.45 18.67 -1.27
N TYR A 78 8.47 17.95 -0.72
CA TYR A 78 8.16 16.58 -1.15
C TYR A 78 7.78 16.50 -2.63
N SER A 79 7.05 17.51 -3.13
CA SER A 79 6.58 17.60 -4.50
C SER A 79 6.40 19.04 -4.96
N ILE A 80 6.49 19.28 -6.27
CA ILE A 80 6.26 20.56 -6.95
C ILE A 80 5.44 20.32 -8.22
N LYS A 81 4.80 21.36 -8.78
CA LYS A 81 4.16 21.26 -10.09
C LYS A 81 5.06 21.76 -11.20
N ARG A 82 4.88 21.21 -12.40
CA ARG A 82 5.61 21.66 -13.59
C ARG A 82 5.31 23.15 -13.85
N GLY A 83 6.36 23.91 -14.19
CA GLY A 83 6.26 25.35 -14.48
C GLY A 83 6.33 26.28 -13.26
N GLU A 84 6.16 25.77 -12.04
CA GLU A 84 6.35 26.55 -10.81
C GLU A 84 7.84 26.93 -10.63
N ALA A 85 8.09 28.18 -10.25
CA ALA A 85 9.41 28.63 -9.85
C ALA A 85 9.62 28.34 -8.36
N VAL A 86 10.57 27.45 -8.04
CA VAL A 86 10.79 26.92 -6.69
C VAL A 86 12.21 27.23 -6.24
N VAL A 87 12.35 27.62 -4.97
CA VAL A 87 13.66 27.81 -4.34
C VAL A 87 14.05 26.51 -3.63
N LEU A 88 15.10 25.85 -4.13
CA LEU A 88 15.72 24.71 -3.43
C LEU A 88 16.73 25.26 -2.42
N GLN A 89 16.45 25.04 -1.14
CA GLN A 89 17.26 25.55 -0.03
C GLN A 89 18.20 24.46 0.50
N PHE A 90 19.43 24.85 0.79
CA PHE A 90 20.45 24.02 1.42
C PHE A 90 21.12 24.79 2.57
N THR A 91 21.74 24.06 3.48
CA THR A 91 22.54 24.62 4.57
C THR A 91 23.90 23.94 4.59
N LEU A 92 24.96 24.74 4.59
CA LEU A 92 26.35 24.30 4.63
C LEU A 92 26.88 24.34 6.05
N PHE A 93 27.70 23.36 6.40
CA PHE A 93 28.36 23.27 7.70
C PHE A 93 29.85 22.99 7.51
N ASN A 94 30.68 23.77 8.19
CA ASN A 94 32.13 23.63 8.20
C ASN A 94 32.59 23.32 9.63
N ASN A 95 33.23 22.17 9.83
CA ASN A 95 33.77 21.75 11.14
C ASN A 95 35.30 21.97 11.25
N LEU A 96 35.95 22.52 10.23
CA LEU A 96 37.36 22.90 10.28
C LEU A 96 37.58 24.15 11.15
N GLY A 97 38.83 24.40 11.51
CA GLY A 97 39.20 25.49 12.43
C GLY A 97 39.20 26.90 11.81
N ALA A 98 38.88 27.05 10.52
CA ALA A 98 38.92 28.33 9.81
C ALA A 98 37.71 28.49 8.88
N GLU A 99 37.40 29.74 8.55
CA GLU A 99 36.36 30.09 7.57
C GLU A 99 36.86 29.82 6.15
N TYR A 100 36.02 29.19 5.33
CA TYR A 100 36.33 28.88 3.93
C TYR A 100 35.18 29.26 3.02
N ILE A 101 35.52 29.68 1.79
CA ILE A 101 34.54 29.85 0.71
C ILE A 101 34.18 28.46 0.18
N ALA A 102 32.88 28.15 0.22
CA ALA A 102 32.31 26.93 -0.31
C ALA A 102 31.72 27.18 -1.70
N ASP A 103 32.09 26.34 -2.66
CA ASP A 103 31.50 26.30 -4.00
C ASP A 103 30.44 25.20 -4.04
N VAL A 104 29.20 25.55 -4.37
CA VAL A 104 28.06 24.63 -4.45
C VAL A 104 27.52 24.61 -5.86
N THR A 105 27.50 23.43 -6.46
CA THR A 105 27.03 23.17 -7.81
C THR A 105 25.76 22.32 -7.78
N LEU A 106 24.66 22.86 -8.30
CA LEU A 106 23.43 22.11 -8.59
C LEU A 106 23.45 21.67 -10.06
N PHE A 107 23.19 20.38 -10.33
CA PHE A 107 23.23 19.81 -11.67
C PHE A 107 21.86 19.72 -12.32
N ASN A 108 21.80 20.02 -13.62
CA ASN A 108 20.64 19.73 -14.47
C ASN A 108 20.74 18.30 -15.01
N VAL A 109 20.22 17.34 -14.23
CA VAL A 109 20.23 15.92 -14.60
C VAL A 109 19.20 15.64 -15.68
N ALA A 110 19.63 15.03 -16.79
CA ALA A 110 18.76 14.56 -17.87
C ALA A 110 17.74 15.61 -18.38
N ASN A 111 18.11 16.89 -18.37
CA ASN A 111 17.27 18.01 -18.78
C ASN A 111 15.95 18.14 -17.97
N GLN A 112 16.02 17.85 -16.66
CA GLN A 112 14.90 17.97 -15.73
C GLN A 112 14.78 19.37 -15.11
N THR A 113 15.89 20.12 -15.03
CA THR A 113 15.99 21.38 -14.26
C THR A 113 16.23 22.55 -15.20
N GLU A 114 15.42 23.60 -15.06
CA GLU A 114 15.70 24.93 -15.62
C GLU A 114 16.16 25.85 -14.49
N PHE A 115 17.31 26.50 -14.65
CA PHE A 115 17.77 27.53 -13.72
C PHE A 115 17.16 28.87 -14.14
N VAL A 116 16.35 29.48 -13.27
CA VAL A 116 15.63 30.71 -13.62
C VAL A 116 16.62 31.84 -13.89
N GLY A 117 16.49 32.49 -15.05
CA GLY A 117 17.37 33.56 -15.50
C GLY A 117 18.64 33.08 -16.23
N ARG A 118 18.73 31.78 -16.58
CA ARG A 118 19.84 31.17 -17.30
C ARG A 118 19.36 30.36 -18.51
N PRO A 119 20.22 30.10 -19.52
CA PRO A 119 19.81 29.36 -20.70
C PRO A 119 19.57 27.88 -20.39
N ASN A 120 18.62 27.28 -21.11
CA ASN A 120 18.21 25.87 -20.93
C ASN A 120 19.31 24.84 -21.27
N THR A 121 20.39 25.27 -21.89
CA THR A 121 21.57 24.45 -22.20
C THR A 121 22.51 24.30 -21.01
N ASP A 122 22.34 25.08 -19.94
CA ASP A 122 23.16 24.98 -18.74
C ASP A 122 22.99 23.61 -18.08
N LEU A 123 24.09 22.87 -17.98
CA LEU A 123 24.14 21.56 -17.33
C LEU A 123 24.30 21.66 -15.81
N SER A 124 24.68 22.83 -15.30
CA SER A 124 24.85 23.08 -13.87
C SER A 124 24.83 24.56 -13.54
N TYR A 125 24.58 24.88 -12.29
CA TYR A 125 24.71 26.23 -11.74
C TYR A 125 25.52 26.19 -10.44
N THR A 126 26.63 26.93 -10.41
CA THR A 126 27.49 27.07 -9.23
C THR A 126 27.28 28.42 -8.55
N LYS A 127 27.19 28.41 -7.22
CA LYS A 127 27.22 29.60 -6.35
C LYS A 127 28.26 29.40 -5.25
N SER A 128 28.84 30.48 -4.77
CA SER A 128 29.84 30.45 -3.70
C SER A 128 29.36 31.25 -2.49
N VAL A 129 29.67 30.77 -1.28
CA VAL A 129 29.35 31.45 -0.02
C VAL A 129 30.43 31.20 1.02
N SER A 130 30.70 32.18 1.88
CA SER A 130 31.64 32.01 3.00
C SER A 130 30.98 31.23 4.13
N VAL A 131 31.67 30.19 4.63
CA VAL A 131 31.14 29.28 5.67
C VAL A 131 32.06 29.29 6.90
N PRO A 132 31.70 30.04 7.97
CA PRO A 132 32.44 30.05 9.22
C PRO A 132 32.43 28.69 9.93
N PRO A 133 33.42 28.41 10.80
CA PRO A 133 33.43 27.22 11.64
C PRO A 133 32.17 27.09 12.50
N LYS A 134 31.54 25.91 12.49
CA LYS A 134 30.38 25.53 13.32
C LYS A 134 29.14 26.41 13.17
N VAL A 135 29.04 27.16 12.06
CA VAL A 135 27.86 27.98 11.73
C VAL A 135 27.20 27.42 10.48
N GLY A 136 25.88 27.20 10.55
CA GLY A 136 25.09 26.80 9.40
C GLY A 136 24.84 27.98 8.47
N VAL A 137 25.30 27.90 7.22
CA VAL A 137 25.14 28.99 6.24
C VAL A 137 24.19 28.58 5.12
N PRO A 138 23.11 29.34 4.88
CA PRO A 138 22.13 28.99 3.86
C PRO A 138 22.64 29.28 2.45
N ILE A 139 22.26 28.43 1.48
CA ILE A 139 22.44 28.66 0.06
C ILE A 139 21.26 28.11 -0.73
N SER A 140 20.85 28.75 -1.81
CA SER A 140 19.66 28.32 -2.56
C SER A 140 19.73 28.55 -4.06
N PHE A 141 18.90 27.78 -4.78
CA PHE A 141 18.78 27.82 -6.24
C PHE A 141 17.32 27.98 -6.64
N LEU A 142 17.03 28.98 -7.48
CA LEU A 142 15.70 29.19 -8.05
C LEU A 142 15.60 28.39 -9.36
N ILE A 143 14.68 27.41 -9.39
CA ILE A 143 14.54 26.46 -10.50
C ILE A 143 13.10 26.34 -10.98
N LYS A 144 12.92 25.78 -12.18
CA LYS A 144 11.66 25.22 -12.66
C LYS A 144 11.87 23.76 -13.09
N ALA A 145 10.86 22.93 -12.84
CA ALA A 145 10.86 21.55 -13.32
C ALA A 145 10.33 21.46 -14.76
N ARG A 146 11.03 20.68 -15.61
CA ARG A 146 10.69 20.50 -17.03
C ARG A 146 9.91 19.23 -17.34
N LYS A 147 10.13 18.16 -16.57
CA LYS A 147 9.59 16.81 -16.82
C LYS A 147 8.74 16.36 -15.63
N LEU A 148 7.62 15.70 -15.92
CA LEU A 148 6.81 15.02 -14.90
C LEU A 148 7.55 13.78 -14.37
N GLY A 149 7.25 13.38 -13.14
CA GLY A 149 7.87 12.23 -12.47
C GLY A 149 8.96 12.64 -11.48
N GLU A 150 9.98 11.81 -11.31
CA GLU A 150 11.04 12.05 -10.33
C GLU A 150 12.13 12.98 -10.89
N MET A 151 12.30 14.14 -10.26
CA MET A 151 13.38 15.08 -10.51
C MET A 151 14.54 14.78 -9.57
N ALA A 152 15.71 14.48 -10.13
CA ALA A 152 16.93 14.26 -9.38
C ALA A 152 17.53 15.61 -8.95
N VAL A 153 17.58 15.85 -7.64
CA VAL A 153 18.28 16.97 -7.02
C VAL A 153 19.69 16.50 -6.69
N ARG A 154 20.61 16.76 -7.61
CA ARG A 154 22.02 16.38 -7.48
C ARG A 154 22.85 17.62 -7.19
N VAL A 155 23.53 17.62 -6.04
CA VAL A 155 24.33 18.76 -5.57
C VAL A 155 25.71 18.28 -5.17
N LYS A 156 26.73 19.08 -5.49
CA LYS A 156 28.09 18.92 -5.01
C LYS A 156 28.53 20.21 -4.35
N ALA A 157 29.14 20.11 -3.18
CA ALA A 157 29.74 21.22 -2.47
C ALA A 157 31.21 20.93 -2.20
N SER A 158 32.06 21.96 -2.24
CA SER A 158 33.48 21.82 -1.89
C SER A 158 34.06 23.08 -1.29
N ILE A 159 35.04 22.90 -0.41
CA ILE A 159 35.90 23.97 0.12
C ILE A 159 37.37 23.66 -0.21
N MET A 160 38.24 24.65 -0.08
CA MET A 160 39.70 24.51 -0.25
C MET A 160 40.08 23.84 -1.59
N LEU A 161 39.59 24.39 -2.71
CA LEU A 161 39.89 23.89 -4.05
C LEU A 161 39.59 22.39 -4.24
N GLY A 162 38.54 21.89 -3.59
CA GLY A 162 38.10 20.49 -3.72
C GLY A 162 38.83 19.50 -2.82
N HIS A 163 39.62 19.97 -1.85
CA HIS A 163 40.26 19.09 -0.87
C HIS A 163 39.23 18.43 0.07
N GLU A 164 38.20 19.18 0.46
CA GLU A 164 37.06 18.67 1.20
C GLU A 164 35.80 18.87 0.37
N THR A 165 35.05 17.80 0.18
CA THR A 165 33.86 17.79 -0.68
C THR A 165 32.74 16.99 -0.05
N ASP A 166 31.52 17.42 -0.30
CA ASP A 166 30.33 16.65 -0.01
C ASP A 166 29.38 16.68 -1.21
N ALA A 167 28.61 15.61 -1.41
CA ALA A 167 27.65 15.52 -2.49
C ALA A 167 26.40 14.75 -2.04
N LEU A 168 25.24 15.21 -2.48
CA LEU A 168 23.94 14.59 -2.20
C LEU A 168 23.16 14.35 -3.48
N GLU A 169 22.36 13.30 -3.45
CA GLU A 169 21.38 12.97 -4.48
C GLU A 169 20.03 12.69 -3.82
N LYS A 170 19.03 13.50 -4.16
CA LYS A 170 17.69 13.48 -3.57
C LYS A 170 16.64 13.56 -4.68
N VAL A 171 15.39 13.30 -4.32
CA VAL A 171 14.28 13.24 -5.28
C VAL A 171 13.18 14.23 -4.89
N ILE A 172 12.71 15.00 -5.87
CA ILE A 172 11.47 15.78 -5.80
C ILE A 172 10.48 15.20 -6.80
N ARG A 173 9.22 15.03 -6.40
CA ARG A 173 8.16 14.56 -7.30
C ARG A 173 7.55 15.73 -8.06
N VAL A 174 7.68 15.73 -9.38
CA VAL A 174 7.09 16.73 -10.28
C VAL A 174 5.71 16.24 -10.73
N MET A 175 4.69 16.92 -10.25
CA MET A 175 3.29 16.58 -10.47
C MET A 175 2.69 17.38 -11.64
N PRO A 176 1.70 16.83 -12.35
CA PRO A 176 0.90 17.57 -13.32
C PRO A 176 0.02 18.64 -12.65
N GLU A 177 -0.48 19.56 -13.46
CA GLU A 177 -1.31 20.70 -13.03
C GLU A 177 -2.66 20.20 -12.45
N SER A 178 -3.29 19.26 -13.17
CA SER A 178 -4.47 18.51 -12.74
C SER A 178 -4.13 17.09 -12.26
N LEU A 179 -4.98 16.52 -11.40
CA LEU A 179 -4.86 15.13 -11.00
C LEU A 179 -5.17 14.22 -12.21
N VAL A 180 -4.17 13.49 -12.67
CA VAL A 180 -4.35 12.52 -13.75
C VAL A 180 -5.25 11.38 -13.29
N GLN A 181 -6.35 11.18 -14.02
CA GLN A 181 -7.24 10.03 -13.84
C GLN A 181 -6.92 9.01 -14.94
N PRO A 182 -6.16 7.94 -14.62
CA PRO A 182 -5.85 6.93 -15.61
C PRO A 182 -7.11 6.15 -16.00
N ARG A 183 -7.32 5.95 -17.29
CA ARG A 183 -8.35 5.06 -17.84
C ARG A 183 -7.68 3.83 -18.42
N MET A 184 -8.21 2.64 -18.11
CA MET A 184 -7.70 1.37 -18.59
C MET A 184 -8.81 0.63 -19.32
N ASP A 185 -8.66 0.47 -20.62
CA ASP A 185 -9.54 -0.36 -21.44
C ASP A 185 -8.92 -1.75 -21.58
N THR A 186 -9.64 -2.79 -21.16
CA THR A 186 -9.14 -4.16 -21.16
C THR A 186 -10.08 -5.07 -21.95
N ARG A 187 -9.51 -5.98 -22.74
CA ARG A 187 -10.22 -7.13 -23.31
C ARG A 187 -9.45 -8.39 -22.95
N PHE A 188 -10.15 -9.45 -22.57
CA PHE A 188 -9.56 -10.76 -22.36
C PHE A 188 -9.93 -11.69 -23.50
N PHE A 189 -9.13 -12.73 -23.69
CA PHE A 189 -9.41 -13.82 -24.62
C PHE A 189 -9.01 -15.13 -23.94
N CYS A 190 -9.78 -16.19 -24.21
CA CYS A 190 -9.53 -17.54 -23.72
C CYS A 190 -9.79 -18.50 -24.88
N PHE A 191 -8.77 -19.25 -25.28
CA PHE A 191 -8.81 -20.16 -26.42
C PHE A 191 -8.48 -21.58 -25.97
N ASP A 192 -9.46 -22.46 -25.97
CA ASP A 192 -9.24 -23.90 -25.72
C ASP A 192 -8.60 -24.58 -26.94
N ASP A 193 -9.04 -24.16 -28.14
CA ASP A 193 -8.50 -24.60 -29.43
C ASP A 193 -7.70 -23.48 -30.12
N TYR A 194 -6.89 -23.84 -31.12
CA TYR A 194 -6.15 -22.87 -31.92
C TYR A 194 -7.11 -21.90 -32.63
N LYS A 195 -7.03 -20.61 -32.29
CA LYS A 195 -7.86 -19.54 -32.87
C LYS A 195 -7.00 -18.35 -33.27
N ASN A 196 -7.31 -17.78 -34.43
CA ASN A 196 -6.81 -16.49 -34.86
C ASN A 196 -7.90 -15.44 -34.64
N GLN A 197 -7.60 -14.36 -33.93
CA GLN A 197 -8.56 -13.29 -33.66
C GLN A 197 -7.87 -11.92 -33.70
N THR A 198 -8.59 -10.92 -34.21
CA THR A 198 -8.13 -9.52 -34.30
C THR A 198 -8.99 -8.63 -33.42
N PHE A 199 -8.36 -7.78 -32.60
CA PHE A 199 -9.04 -6.87 -31.68
C PHE A 199 -8.75 -5.41 -32.08
N PRO A 200 -9.64 -4.73 -32.83
CA PRO A 200 -9.49 -3.31 -33.12
C PRO A 200 -9.73 -2.48 -31.86
N ILE A 201 -8.87 -1.48 -31.61
CA ILE A 201 -8.96 -0.56 -30.48
C ILE A 201 -8.91 0.87 -31.02
N ASN A 202 -9.96 1.65 -30.76
CA ASN A 202 -9.99 3.08 -31.06
C ASN A 202 -9.61 3.86 -29.81
N LEU A 203 -8.61 4.74 -29.93
CA LEU A 203 -8.09 5.53 -28.81
C LEU A 203 -8.85 6.85 -28.71
N ASP A 204 -9.81 6.92 -27.80
CA ASP A 204 -10.45 8.18 -27.43
C ASP A 204 -9.57 8.92 -26.39
N ILE A 205 -8.67 9.77 -26.89
CA ILE A 205 -7.78 10.60 -26.07
C ILE A 205 -8.49 11.93 -25.80
N ASN A 206 -8.84 12.16 -24.53
CA ASN A 206 -9.50 13.37 -24.09
C ASN A 206 -8.70 14.63 -24.48
N LYS A 207 -9.26 15.45 -25.38
CA LYS A 207 -8.64 16.69 -25.86
C LYS A 207 -8.45 17.78 -24.79
N LYS A 208 -9.06 17.62 -23.60
CA LYS A 208 -8.93 18.55 -22.46
C LYS A 208 -7.76 18.23 -21.53
N ALA A 209 -6.97 17.20 -21.81
CA ALA A 209 -5.83 16.83 -20.98
C ALA A 209 -4.70 17.86 -21.04
N ASP A 210 -3.98 18.04 -19.92
CA ASP A 210 -2.85 18.97 -19.86
C ASP A 210 -1.75 18.55 -20.84
N ASN A 211 -1.07 19.52 -21.46
CA ASN A 211 -0.08 19.22 -22.50
C ASN A 211 1.06 18.33 -21.95
N GLY A 212 1.37 17.23 -22.64
CA GLY A 212 2.38 16.26 -22.23
C GLY A 212 1.98 15.37 -21.04
N SER A 213 0.73 15.43 -20.55
CA SER A 213 0.20 14.51 -19.53
C SER A 213 -0.34 13.21 -20.13
N THR A 214 -0.69 13.21 -21.42
CA THR A 214 -1.24 12.04 -22.11
C THR A 214 -0.12 11.07 -22.47
N LYS A 215 -0.13 9.91 -21.82
CA LYS A 215 0.73 8.79 -22.15
C LYS A 215 -0.14 7.55 -22.29
N ILE A 216 -0.04 6.90 -23.44
CA ILE A 216 -0.71 5.63 -23.72
C ILE A 216 0.31 4.49 -23.64
N GLU A 217 -0.11 3.38 -23.06
CA GLU A 217 0.70 2.18 -22.92
C GLU A 217 -0.18 0.96 -23.23
N PHE A 218 0.30 0.08 -24.10
CA PHE A 218 -0.29 -1.23 -24.31
C PHE A 218 0.38 -2.25 -23.40
N ARG A 219 -0.41 -3.08 -22.71
CA ARG A 219 0.08 -4.13 -21.82
C ARG A 219 -0.61 -5.45 -22.14
N LEU A 220 0.17 -6.49 -22.38
CA LEU A 220 -0.31 -7.87 -22.46
C LEU A 220 0.02 -8.56 -21.14
N ASN A 221 -1.01 -8.98 -20.40
CA ASN A 221 -0.83 -9.71 -19.15
C ASN A 221 -1.38 -11.13 -19.31
N PRO A 222 -0.60 -12.17 -18.94
CA PRO A 222 -1.07 -13.56 -19.02
C PRO A 222 -2.05 -13.93 -17.91
N ASN A 223 -2.13 -13.12 -16.85
CA ASN A 223 -2.95 -13.39 -15.68
C ASN A 223 -3.55 -12.09 -15.11
N LEU A 224 -4.76 -12.20 -14.53
CA LEU A 224 -5.42 -11.11 -13.82
C LEU A 224 -4.56 -10.57 -12.66
N LEU A 225 -3.85 -11.47 -11.96
CA LEU A 225 -3.10 -11.13 -10.77
C LEU A 225 -1.69 -10.59 -11.05
N THR A 226 -1.20 -10.59 -12.30
CA THR A 226 0.16 -10.11 -12.62
C THR A 226 0.35 -8.66 -12.16
N THR A 227 -0.60 -7.77 -12.49
CA THR A 227 -0.54 -6.36 -12.08
C THR A 227 -0.95 -6.17 -10.63
N VAL A 228 -1.87 -7.00 -10.10
CA VAL A 228 -2.28 -6.96 -8.69
C VAL A 228 -1.09 -7.26 -7.79
N ILE A 229 -0.38 -8.37 -8.02
CA ILE A 229 0.77 -8.79 -7.19
C ILE A 229 1.91 -7.78 -7.25
N LYS A 230 2.16 -7.21 -8.44
CA LYS A 230 3.16 -6.15 -8.61
C LYS A 230 2.86 -4.94 -7.72
N ASN A 231 1.59 -4.57 -7.55
CA ASN A 231 1.16 -3.38 -6.84
C ASN A 231 0.42 -3.67 -5.51
N LEU A 232 0.60 -4.85 -4.89
CA LEU A 232 -0.16 -5.25 -3.68
C LEU A 232 -0.08 -4.24 -2.52
N ASP A 233 1.02 -3.52 -2.42
CA ASP A 233 1.25 -2.50 -1.38
C ASP A 233 0.67 -1.11 -1.73
N HIS A 234 0.21 -0.90 -2.97
CA HIS A 234 -0.32 0.36 -3.49
C HIS A 234 -1.35 0.16 -4.62
N LEU A 235 -2.32 -0.73 -4.39
CA LEU A 235 -3.35 -1.10 -5.39
C LEU A 235 -4.25 0.08 -5.80
N LEU A 236 -4.56 0.97 -4.87
CA LEU A 236 -5.53 2.04 -5.04
C LEU A 236 -4.86 3.41 -5.05
N GLY A 237 -5.28 4.27 -5.99
CA GLY A 237 -4.91 5.68 -6.04
C GLY A 237 -5.78 6.60 -5.16
N VAL A 238 -6.53 6.03 -4.21
CA VAL A 238 -7.39 6.76 -3.27
C VAL A 238 -6.97 6.51 -1.83
N PRO A 239 -7.18 7.45 -0.89
CA PRO A 239 -6.87 7.24 0.53
C PRO A 239 -7.67 6.08 1.13
N THR A 240 -7.02 5.26 1.95
CA THR A 240 -7.59 4.03 2.55
C THR A 240 -7.48 4.04 4.08
N GLY A 241 -7.96 5.13 4.67
CA GLY A 241 -7.72 5.48 6.07
C GLY A 241 -8.76 5.01 7.09
N CYS A 242 -9.92 4.52 6.65
CA CYS A 242 -10.95 3.96 7.54
C CYS A 242 -10.84 2.43 7.64
N GLY A 243 -11.54 1.83 8.61
CA GLY A 243 -11.46 0.40 8.92
C GLY A 243 -11.88 -0.52 7.78
N GLU A 244 -12.86 -0.10 6.96
CA GLU A 244 -13.28 -0.84 5.77
C GLU A 244 -12.20 -0.74 4.67
N GLN A 245 -11.83 0.47 4.28
CA GLN A 245 -10.85 0.71 3.21
C GLN A 245 -9.48 0.09 3.52
N ASN A 246 -9.11 0.03 4.79
CA ASN A 246 -7.83 -0.54 5.20
C ASN A 246 -7.71 -2.05 4.92
N MET A 247 -8.84 -2.74 4.70
CA MET A 247 -8.87 -4.13 4.25
C MET A 247 -8.23 -4.34 2.87
N VAL A 248 -8.01 -3.27 2.08
CA VAL A 248 -7.19 -3.36 0.86
C VAL A 248 -5.76 -3.83 1.12
N LYS A 249 -5.23 -3.63 2.34
CA LYS A 249 -3.91 -4.12 2.74
C LYS A 249 -3.96 -5.56 3.27
N PHE A 250 -5.13 -6.19 3.27
CA PHE A 250 -5.35 -7.51 3.85
C PHE A 250 -5.96 -8.48 2.85
N VAL A 251 -7.19 -8.23 2.41
CA VAL A 251 -8.00 -9.15 1.57
C VAL A 251 -7.35 -9.46 0.21
N PRO A 252 -6.79 -8.50 -0.54
CA PRO A 252 -6.11 -8.82 -1.79
C PRO A 252 -4.96 -9.81 -1.62
N ASN A 253 -4.26 -9.79 -0.47
CA ASN A 253 -3.21 -10.77 -0.19
C ASN A 253 -3.78 -12.18 0.00
N ILE A 254 -4.94 -12.31 0.66
CA ILE A 254 -5.66 -13.59 0.82
C ILE A 254 -6.07 -14.13 -0.55
N LEU A 255 -6.70 -13.30 -1.39
CA LEU A 255 -7.15 -13.71 -2.73
C LEU A 255 -5.99 -14.16 -3.62
N VAL A 256 -4.86 -13.45 -3.56
CA VAL A 256 -3.63 -13.86 -4.26
C VAL A 256 -3.15 -15.21 -3.77
N LEU A 257 -3.10 -15.43 -2.46
CA LEU A 257 -2.62 -16.68 -1.88
C LEU A 257 -3.58 -17.85 -2.17
N ASP A 258 -4.89 -17.67 -2.02
CA ASP A 258 -5.92 -18.66 -2.37
C ASP A 258 -5.82 -19.04 -3.85
N TYR A 259 -5.68 -18.07 -4.75
CA TYR A 259 -5.54 -18.34 -6.19
C TYR A 259 -4.24 -19.09 -6.50
N LEU A 260 -3.10 -18.62 -6.01
CA LEU A 260 -1.80 -19.24 -6.26
C LEU A 260 -1.76 -20.68 -5.71
N HIS A 261 -2.40 -20.92 -4.57
CA HIS A 261 -2.55 -22.25 -4.00
C HIS A 261 -3.47 -23.13 -4.88
N ALA A 262 -4.62 -22.61 -5.34
CA ALA A 262 -5.56 -23.35 -6.17
C ALA A 262 -4.95 -23.81 -7.50
N ILE A 263 -4.10 -22.98 -8.14
CA ILE A 263 -3.40 -23.36 -9.37
C ILE A 263 -2.10 -24.15 -9.12
N GLY A 264 -1.73 -24.39 -7.86
CA GLY A 264 -0.48 -25.08 -7.50
C GLY A 264 0.78 -24.33 -7.94
N SER A 265 0.76 -22.99 -7.90
CA SER A 265 1.91 -22.17 -8.31
C SER A 265 3.13 -22.42 -7.42
N LYS A 266 4.31 -22.43 -8.04
CA LYS A 266 5.61 -22.59 -7.37
C LYS A 266 6.40 -21.27 -7.27
N GLU A 267 5.77 -20.15 -7.59
CA GLU A 267 6.40 -18.83 -7.57
C GLU A 267 6.55 -18.30 -6.14
N GLN A 268 7.53 -18.83 -5.42
CA GLN A 268 7.73 -18.57 -3.99
C GLN A 268 7.85 -17.07 -3.65
N HIS A 269 8.51 -16.30 -4.51
CA HIS A 269 8.66 -14.85 -4.30
C HIS A 269 7.31 -14.09 -4.23
N LEU A 270 6.29 -14.53 -4.97
CA LEU A 270 4.94 -13.94 -4.93
C LEU A 270 4.21 -14.34 -3.64
N ILE A 271 4.33 -15.61 -3.27
CA ILE A 271 3.75 -16.17 -2.03
C ILE A 271 4.36 -15.47 -0.81
N ASP A 272 5.68 -15.31 -0.76
CA ASP A 272 6.39 -14.64 0.34
C ASP A 272 6.00 -13.16 0.44
N LYS A 273 5.91 -12.45 -0.70
CA LYS A 273 5.48 -11.05 -0.75
C LYS A 273 4.06 -10.89 -0.19
N ALA A 274 3.11 -11.67 -0.69
CA ALA A 274 1.72 -11.60 -0.24
C ALA A 274 1.58 -12.01 1.23
N THR A 275 2.29 -13.04 1.69
CA THR A 275 2.29 -13.49 3.09
C THR A 275 2.84 -12.43 4.04
N ASN A 276 3.93 -11.74 3.66
CA ASN A 276 4.49 -10.66 4.46
C ASN A 276 3.54 -9.46 4.54
N LEU A 277 2.97 -9.03 3.41
CA LEU A 277 1.99 -7.95 3.38
C LEU A 277 0.71 -8.31 4.15
N LEU A 278 0.28 -9.57 4.11
CA LEU A 278 -0.85 -10.08 4.90
C LEU A 278 -0.60 -9.93 6.41
N ARG A 279 0.61 -10.27 6.88
CA ARG A 279 1.01 -10.09 8.29
C ARG A 279 1.00 -8.61 8.71
N GLN A 280 1.52 -7.74 7.86
CA GLN A 280 1.47 -6.29 8.11
C GLN A 280 0.02 -5.76 8.11
N GLY A 281 -0.80 -6.25 7.18
CA GLY A 281 -2.22 -5.95 7.08
C GLY A 281 -2.99 -6.36 8.34
N TYR A 282 -2.70 -7.54 8.90
CA TYR A 282 -3.28 -7.99 10.16
C TYR A 282 -2.98 -7.00 11.29
N GLN A 283 -1.69 -6.68 11.51
CA GLN A 283 -1.30 -5.71 12.54
C GLN A 283 -1.96 -4.34 12.33
N ASN A 284 -2.08 -3.89 11.08
CA ASN A 284 -2.71 -2.62 10.76
C ASN A 284 -4.23 -2.64 11.02
N GLN A 285 -4.91 -3.74 10.71
CA GLN A 285 -6.35 -3.88 10.89
C GLN A 285 -6.75 -3.96 12.37
N MET A 286 -5.86 -4.45 13.24
CA MET A 286 -6.10 -4.48 14.68
C MET A 286 -6.32 -3.09 15.30
N ARG A 287 -5.88 -2.02 14.64
CA ARG A 287 -6.19 -0.63 15.05
C ARG A 287 -7.69 -0.36 15.15
N TYR A 288 -8.52 -1.05 14.37
CA TYR A 288 -9.96 -0.81 14.33
C TYR A 288 -10.76 -1.73 15.24
N ARG A 289 -10.09 -2.61 15.99
CA ARG A 289 -10.74 -3.48 16.96
C ARG A 289 -11.20 -2.67 18.17
N GLN A 290 -12.46 -2.85 18.53
CA GLN A 290 -13.09 -2.17 19.66
C GLN A 290 -12.95 -3.01 20.96
N THR A 291 -13.24 -2.41 22.10
CA THR A 291 -13.13 -3.05 23.42
C THR A 291 -14.07 -4.24 23.60
N ASP A 292 -15.24 -4.21 22.95
CA ASP A 292 -16.24 -5.28 22.95
C ASP A 292 -15.85 -6.48 22.07
N GLY A 293 -14.77 -6.36 21.28
CA GLY A 293 -14.31 -7.39 20.34
C GLY A 293 -14.76 -7.20 18.90
N SER A 294 -15.63 -6.22 18.63
CA SER A 294 -16.07 -5.88 17.27
C SER A 294 -15.05 -5.05 16.50
N PHE A 295 -15.32 -4.79 15.22
CA PHE A 295 -14.54 -3.87 14.38
C PHE A 295 -15.36 -2.63 14.00
N GLY A 296 -14.76 -1.44 14.16
CA GLY A 296 -15.38 -0.14 13.91
C GLY A 296 -14.76 0.60 12.71
N LEU A 297 -15.43 1.66 12.25
CA LEU A 297 -14.95 2.44 11.09
C LEU A 297 -13.69 3.25 11.39
N TRP A 298 -13.55 3.73 12.63
CA TRP A 298 -12.36 4.41 13.13
C TRP A 298 -11.82 3.69 14.37
N GLU A 299 -10.64 4.11 14.83
CA GLU A 299 -9.95 3.50 15.97
C GLU A 299 -10.85 3.42 17.22
N THR A 300 -11.67 4.44 17.49
CA THR A 300 -12.60 4.44 18.62
C THR A 300 -13.96 5.02 18.21
N THR A 301 -14.94 4.16 17.90
CA THR A 301 -16.28 4.59 17.46
C THR A 301 -17.44 3.74 17.94
N GLY A 302 -17.18 2.46 18.25
CA GLY A 302 -18.19 1.41 18.33
C GLY A 302 -18.23 0.53 17.08
N GLY A 303 -18.70 -0.71 17.25
CA GLY A 303 -18.66 -1.74 16.22
C GLY A 303 -19.66 -1.57 15.08
N SER A 304 -19.29 -2.09 13.91
CA SER A 304 -20.14 -2.27 12.74
C SER A 304 -20.37 -3.75 12.48
N VAL A 305 -21.62 -4.16 12.31
CA VAL A 305 -21.99 -5.54 11.93
C VAL A 305 -21.33 -5.93 10.61
N PHE A 306 -21.43 -5.05 9.60
CA PHE A 306 -20.82 -5.25 8.29
C PHE A 306 -19.30 -5.44 8.41
N LEU A 307 -18.61 -4.54 9.10
CA LEU A 307 -17.16 -4.60 9.20
C LEU A 307 -16.68 -5.76 10.07
N THR A 308 -17.41 -6.10 11.14
CA THR A 308 -17.05 -7.21 12.00
C THR A 308 -17.21 -8.55 11.28
N ALA A 309 -18.28 -8.71 10.49
CA ALA A 309 -18.44 -9.86 9.60
C ALA A 309 -17.29 -9.93 8.58
N PHE A 310 -17.04 -8.83 7.87
CA PHE A 310 -16.00 -8.76 6.84
C PHE A 310 -14.61 -9.09 7.39
N VAL A 311 -14.22 -8.48 8.51
CA VAL A 311 -12.90 -8.65 9.11
C VAL A 311 -12.77 -10.02 9.78
N GLY A 312 -13.77 -10.44 10.56
CA GLY A 312 -13.72 -11.69 11.31
C GLY A 312 -13.56 -12.91 10.39
N THR A 313 -14.35 -12.98 9.32
CA THR A 313 -14.28 -14.11 8.38
C THR A 313 -13.02 -14.04 7.51
N SER A 314 -12.60 -12.84 7.10
CA SER A 314 -11.32 -12.66 6.39
C SER A 314 -10.13 -13.10 7.25
N MET A 315 -10.10 -12.77 8.55
CA MET A 315 -9.06 -13.22 9.47
C MET A 315 -9.12 -14.74 9.70
N GLN A 316 -10.32 -15.30 9.79
CA GLN A 316 -10.49 -16.76 9.87
C GLN A 316 -9.95 -17.48 8.63
N THR A 317 -10.09 -16.89 7.43
CA THR A 317 -9.52 -17.41 6.18
C THR A 317 -8.01 -17.21 6.12
N ALA A 318 -7.50 -16.07 6.55
CA ALA A 318 -6.07 -15.76 6.58
C ALA A 318 -5.25 -16.69 7.49
N ALA A 319 -5.89 -17.34 8.47
CA ALA A 319 -5.26 -18.33 9.35
C ALA A 319 -4.68 -19.55 8.59
N LYS A 320 -5.09 -19.77 7.32
CA LYS A 320 -4.46 -20.76 6.43
C LYS A 320 -2.99 -20.44 6.11
N TYR A 321 -2.63 -19.16 6.11
CA TYR A 321 -1.37 -18.65 5.56
C TYR A 321 -0.43 -18.04 6.60
N ILE A 322 -0.97 -17.53 7.70
CA ILE A 322 -0.18 -16.96 8.80
C ILE A 322 -0.68 -17.47 10.15
N SER A 323 0.26 -17.84 11.03
CA SER A 323 -0.03 -18.32 12.39
C SER A 323 -0.19 -17.19 13.41
N ASP A 324 0.02 -15.93 13.00
CA ASP A 324 0.03 -14.75 13.88
C ASP A 324 -1.37 -14.29 14.29
N ILE A 325 -2.42 -14.85 13.68
CA ILE A 325 -3.81 -14.50 13.94
C ILE A 325 -4.28 -15.15 15.24
N ASP A 326 -4.76 -14.32 16.17
CA ASP A 326 -5.33 -14.78 17.43
C ASP A 326 -6.73 -15.38 17.20
N ALA A 327 -6.85 -16.69 17.34
CA ALA A 327 -8.10 -17.41 17.15
C ALA A 327 -9.19 -16.99 18.16
N ALA A 328 -8.82 -16.73 19.43
CA ALA A 328 -9.78 -16.30 20.44
C ALA A 328 -10.30 -14.89 20.15
N MET A 329 -9.47 -14.05 19.53
CA MET A 329 -9.87 -12.72 19.07
C MET A 329 -10.91 -12.80 17.95
N VAL A 330 -10.71 -13.69 16.98
CA VAL A 330 -11.67 -13.94 15.89
C VAL A 330 -12.97 -14.51 16.44
N GLU A 331 -12.91 -15.49 17.33
CA GLU A 331 -14.10 -16.05 17.99
C GLU A 331 -14.91 -14.96 18.70
N LYS A 332 -14.26 -14.10 19.50
CA LYS A 332 -14.94 -13.01 20.19
C LYS A 332 -15.63 -12.03 19.22
N ALA A 333 -15.03 -11.77 18.06
CA ALA A 333 -15.62 -10.91 17.04
C ALA A 333 -16.87 -11.55 16.40
N LEU A 334 -16.80 -12.83 16.07
CA LEU A 334 -17.92 -13.56 15.47
C LEU A 334 -19.04 -13.85 16.49
N ASP A 335 -18.73 -14.03 17.76
CA ASP A 335 -19.71 -14.12 18.85
C ASP A 335 -20.43 -12.80 19.07
N TRP A 336 -19.70 -11.68 19.07
CA TRP A 336 -20.30 -10.35 19.10
C TRP A 336 -21.24 -10.17 17.90
N LEU A 337 -20.81 -10.59 16.71
CA LEU A 337 -21.61 -10.52 15.49
C LEU A 337 -22.90 -11.34 15.63
N ALA A 338 -22.81 -12.60 16.05
CA ALA A 338 -23.95 -13.47 16.28
C ALA A 338 -24.97 -12.87 17.26
N SER A 339 -24.48 -12.20 18.32
CA SER A 339 -25.34 -11.53 19.31
C SER A 339 -26.16 -10.36 18.76
N LYS A 340 -25.79 -9.83 17.58
CA LYS A 340 -26.53 -8.75 16.89
C LYS A 340 -27.65 -9.25 15.98
N GLN A 341 -27.80 -10.57 15.81
CA GLN A 341 -28.87 -11.12 15.00
C GLN A 341 -30.22 -11.00 15.72
N HIS A 342 -31.24 -10.54 15.01
CA HIS A 342 -32.60 -10.52 15.52
C HIS A 342 -33.21 -11.93 15.54
N PHE A 343 -34.27 -12.14 16.33
CA PHE A 343 -35.01 -13.41 16.37
C PHE A 343 -35.52 -13.87 15.00
N SER A 344 -35.84 -12.93 14.10
CA SER A 344 -36.27 -13.22 12.74
C SER A 344 -35.15 -13.72 11.82
N GLY A 345 -33.89 -13.64 12.26
CA GLY A 345 -32.70 -13.92 11.45
C GLY A 345 -32.07 -12.70 10.77
N ARG A 346 -32.73 -11.54 10.84
CA ARG A 346 -32.28 -10.27 10.27
C ARG A 346 -31.07 -9.69 11.01
N PHE A 347 -30.19 -9.03 10.27
CA PHE A 347 -29.17 -8.14 10.79
C PHE A 347 -29.49 -6.67 10.47
N ASP A 348 -29.34 -5.81 11.48
CA ASP A 348 -29.42 -4.36 11.34
C ASP A 348 -28.05 -3.72 11.56
N LYS A 349 -27.86 -2.51 11.03
CA LYS A 349 -26.59 -1.79 11.17
C LYS A 349 -26.31 -1.44 12.64
N ALA A 350 -25.05 -1.55 13.02
CA ALA A 350 -24.51 -0.97 14.26
C ALA A 350 -23.51 0.14 13.92
N GLY A 351 -23.51 1.22 14.70
CA GLY A 351 -22.63 2.37 14.49
C GLY A 351 -23.04 3.28 13.32
N ALA A 352 -22.04 4.00 12.80
CA ALA A 352 -22.22 4.97 11.71
C ALA A 352 -22.58 4.27 10.39
N GLU A 353 -23.41 4.96 9.57
CA GLU A 353 -23.74 4.52 8.23
C GLU A 353 -22.78 5.17 7.22
N TYR A 354 -21.87 4.37 6.68
CA TYR A 354 -20.84 4.80 5.73
C TYR A 354 -20.98 4.13 4.36
N HIS A 355 -21.72 3.01 4.27
CA HIS A 355 -22.06 2.34 3.03
C HIS A 355 -23.58 2.11 2.93
N LYS A 356 -24.30 3.09 2.37
CA LYS A 356 -25.78 3.13 2.40
C LYS A 356 -26.45 1.91 1.76
N GLU A 357 -25.93 1.42 0.64
CA GLU A 357 -26.55 0.27 -0.03
C GLU A 357 -26.39 -1.04 0.76
N MET A 358 -25.36 -1.15 1.61
CA MET A 358 -25.08 -2.34 2.41
C MET A 358 -25.72 -2.25 3.78
N GLN A 359 -25.58 -1.10 4.45
CA GLN A 359 -26.03 -0.89 5.84
C GLN A 359 -27.45 -0.30 5.91
N GLY A 360 -28.01 0.16 4.81
CA GLY A 360 -29.30 0.82 4.76
C GLY A 360 -30.45 -0.12 5.15
N GLY A 361 -31.24 0.27 6.14
CA GLY A 361 -32.39 -0.50 6.62
C GLY A 361 -33.68 -0.34 5.79
N LEU A 362 -33.64 0.46 4.71
CA LEU A 362 -34.83 0.83 3.92
C LEU A 362 -35.43 -0.33 3.10
N ARG A 363 -34.63 -1.37 2.83
CA ARG A 363 -35.03 -2.55 2.05
C ARG A 363 -35.02 -3.81 2.92
N ASN A 364 -35.65 -3.71 4.08
CA ASN A 364 -35.75 -4.78 5.08
C ASN A 364 -34.40 -5.33 5.61
N GLY A 365 -33.26 -4.67 5.34
CA GLY A 365 -31.95 -5.16 5.79
C GLY A 365 -31.49 -6.44 5.07
N VAL A 366 -31.99 -6.70 3.87
CA VAL A 366 -31.64 -7.89 3.08
C VAL A 366 -30.15 -7.90 2.72
N ALA A 367 -29.60 -6.79 2.20
CA ALA A 367 -28.19 -6.71 1.83
C ALA A 367 -27.24 -7.09 2.98
N LEU A 368 -27.40 -6.44 4.14
CA LEU A 368 -26.57 -6.72 5.32
C LEU A 368 -26.74 -8.16 5.81
N THR A 369 -27.97 -8.65 5.87
CA THR A 369 -28.25 -10.02 6.31
C THR A 369 -27.60 -11.03 5.37
N SER A 370 -27.81 -10.88 4.06
CA SER A 370 -27.18 -11.72 3.04
C SER A 370 -25.65 -11.67 3.11
N TYR A 371 -25.08 -10.48 3.35
CA TYR A 371 -23.63 -10.32 3.43
C TYR A 371 -23.03 -11.06 4.63
N VAL A 372 -23.64 -10.92 5.81
CA VAL A 372 -23.19 -11.63 7.02
C VAL A 372 -23.25 -13.14 6.82
N LEU A 373 -24.32 -13.64 6.20
CA LEU A 373 -24.50 -15.05 5.91
C LEU A 373 -23.47 -15.56 4.91
N MET A 374 -23.29 -14.85 3.79
CA MET A 374 -22.27 -15.14 2.79
C MET A 374 -20.88 -15.24 3.44
N ALA A 375 -20.48 -14.23 4.21
CA ALA A 375 -19.17 -14.17 4.83
C ALA A 375 -18.92 -15.37 5.77
N LEU A 376 -19.93 -15.78 6.54
CA LEU A 376 -19.84 -16.98 7.40
C LEU A 376 -19.80 -18.28 6.57
N LEU A 377 -20.54 -18.34 5.46
CA LEU A 377 -20.63 -19.51 4.59
C LEU A 377 -19.36 -19.77 3.76
N GLU A 378 -18.58 -18.73 3.45
CA GLU A 378 -17.31 -18.83 2.70
C GLU A 378 -16.19 -19.52 3.51
N ASN A 379 -16.35 -19.66 4.82
CA ASN A 379 -15.35 -20.27 5.69
C ASN A 379 -15.94 -21.44 6.48
N ASP A 380 -15.44 -22.66 6.25
CA ASP A 380 -15.98 -23.88 6.87
C ASP A 380 -15.96 -23.87 8.41
N ILE A 381 -14.94 -23.26 9.03
CA ILE A 381 -14.83 -23.18 10.49
C ILE A 381 -15.90 -22.25 11.05
N ALA A 382 -16.07 -21.06 10.44
CA ALA A 382 -17.09 -20.11 10.83
C ALA A 382 -18.51 -20.67 10.58
N LYS A 383 -18.72 -21.32 9.44
CA LYS A 383 -19.96 -22.02 9.07
C LYS A 383 -20.35 -23.06 10.11
N ALA A 384 -19.41 -23.89 10.55
CA ALA A 384 -19.66 -24.92 11.54
C ALA A 384 -19.99 -24.33 12.93
N LYS A 385 -19.23 -23.31 13.38
CA LYS A 385 -19.42 -22.69 14.71
C LYS A 385 -20.69 -21.85 14.82
N HIS A 386 -21.13 -21.21 13.74
CA HIS A 386 -22.29 -20.31 13.73
C HIS A 386 -23.47 -20.84 12.90
N ALA A 387 -23.68 -22.16 12.88
CA ALA A 387 -24.75 -22.81 12.13
C ALA A 387 -26.15 -22.28 12.49
N GLU A 388 -26.40 -21.92 13.76
CA GLU A 388 -27.67 -21.32 14.19
C GLU A 388 -27.94 -19.96 13.53
N VAL A 389 -26.91 -19.13 13.40
CA VAL A 389 -27.00 -17.83 12.73
C VAL A 389 -27.38 -18.01 11.27
N ILE A 390 -26.73 -18.97 10.61
CA ILE A 390 -26.99 -19.30 9.21
C ILE A 390 -28.42 -19.79 9.04
N GLN A 391 -28.88 -20.73 9.87
CA GLN A 391 -30.23 -21.29 9.77
C GLN A 391 -31.31 -20.21 9.91
N LYS A 392 -31.20 -19.32 10.91
CA LYS A 392 -32.16 -18.22 11.10
C LYS A 392 -32.10 -17.23 9.94
N GLY A 393 -30.91 -16.86 9.48
CA GLY A 393 -30.76 -15.91 8.39
C GLY A 393 -31.26 -16.45 7.05
N MET A 394 -31.04 -17.74 6.74
CA MET A 394 -31.60 -18.36 5.54
C MET A 394 -33.13 -18.40 5.58
N THR A 395 -33.71 -18.65 6.77
CA THR A 395 -35.17 -18.53 6.99
C THR A 395 -35.65 -17.10 6.72
N TYR A 396 -34.90 -16.09 7.19
CA TYR A 396 -35.19 -14.69 6.90
C TYR A 396 -35.20 -14.39 5.41
N LEU A 397 -34.14 -14.80 4.69
CA LEU A 397 -34.02 -14.57 3.25
C LEU A 397 -35.14 -15.27 2.46
N SER A 398 -35.50 -16.50 2.84
CA SER A 398 -36.61 -17.22 2.22
C SER A 398 -37.94 -16.47 2.38
N ASN A 399 -38.22 -15.93 3.58
CA ASN A 399 -39.42 -15.15 3.84
C ASN A 399 -39.44 -13.81 3.09
N GLN A 400 -38.28 -13.18 2.87
CA GLN A 400 -38.18 -11.89 2.18
C GLN A 400 -38.10 -12.01 0.65
N PHE A 401 -37.81 -13.19 0.11
CA PHE A 401 -37.45 -13.39 -1.30
C PHE A 401 -38.41 -12.73 -2.30
N GLY A 402 -39.72 -12.88 -2.07
CA GLY A 402 -40.75 -12.29 -2.93
C GLY A 402 -40.70 -10.76 -3.00
N SER A 403 -40.15 -10.10 -1.98
CA SER A 403 -40.04 -8.64 -1.88
C SER A 403 -38.66 -8.09 -2.26
N ILE A 404 -37.67 -8.94 -2.57
CA ILE A 404 -36.35 -8.49 -3.01
C ILE A 404 -36.44 -8.00 -4.46
N ASN A 405 -36.55 -6.69 -4.65
CA ASN A 405 -36.69 -6.05 -5.97
C ASN A 405 -35.47 -5.20 -6.36
N ASN A 406 -34.41 -5.21 -5.55
CA ASN A 406 -33.17 -4.50 -5.82
C ASN A 406 -32.08 -5.52 -6.20
N ALA A 407 -31.40 -5.30 -7.33
CA ALA A 407 -30.39 -6.23 -7.83
C ALA A 407 -29.16 -6.34 -6.91
N TYR A 408 -28.79 -5.26 -6.19
CA TYR A 408 -27.70 -5.29 -5.21
C TYR A 408 -28.01 -6.30 -4.10
N ASP A 409 -29.17 -6.15 -3.45
CA ASP A 409 -29.61 -7.04 -2.37
C ASP A 409 -29.79 -8.48 -2.87
N LEU A 410 -30.36 -8.65 -4.08
CA LEU A 410 -30.61 -9.96 -4.68
C LEU A 410 -29.32 -10.68 -5.04
N SER A 411 -28.31 -9.99 -5.59
CA SER A 411 -27.03 -10.61 -5.96
C SER A 411 -26.34 -11.27 -4.76
N ILE A 412 -26.26 -10.57 -3.62
CA ILE A 412 -25.66 -11.09 -2.38
C ILE A 412 -26.53 -12.22 -1.80
N ALA A 413 -27.86 -12.08 -1.82
CA ALA A 413 -28.77 -13.11 -1.33
C ALA A 413 -28.65 -14.40 -2.16
N THR A 414 -28.63 -14.29 -3.49
CA THR A 414 -28.44 -15.40 -4.42
C THR A 414 -27.09 -16.08 -4.17
N TYR A 415 -26.00 -15.33 -4.02
CA TYR A 415 -24.69 -15.90 -3.76
C TYR A 415 -24.64 -16.64 -2.40
N ALA A 416 -25.22 -16.06 -1.34
CA ALA A 416 -25.37 -16.75 -0.06
C ALA A 416 -26.21 -18.04 -0.18
N MET A 417 -27.31 -18.01 -0.95
CA MET A 417 -28.13 -19.20 -1.23
C MET A 417 -27.35 -20.28 -2.00
N MET A 418 -26.47 -19.89 -2.93
CA MET A 418 -25.60 -20.80 -3.67
C MET A 418 -24.59 -21.47 -2.76
N LEU A 419 -23.88 -20.70 -1.91
CA LEU A 419 -22.92 -21.23 -0.93
C LEU A 419 -23.57 -22.15 0.11
N ASN A 420 -24.80 -21.84 0.51
CA ASN A 420 -25.55 -22.67 1.45
C ASN A 420 -26.12 -23.95 0.80
N GLY A 421 -26.30 -23.97 -0.53
CA GLY A 421 -27.07 -25.01 -1.21
C GLY A 421 -28.58 -24.94 -0.93
N HIS A 422 -29.11 -23.74 -0.74
CA HIS A 422 -30.52 -23.51 -0.42
C HIS A 422 -31.45 -23.93 -1.57
N THR A 423 -32.67 -24.36 -1.26
CA THR A 423 -33.66 -24.81 -2.26
C THR A 423 -34.05 -23.72 -3.25
N MET A 424 -34.07 -22.46 -2.81
CA MET A 424 -34.43 -21.29 -3.64
C MET A 424 -33.28 -20.73 -4.50
N LYS A 425 -32.08 -21.34 -4.48
CA LYS A 425 -30.89 -20.77 -5.14
C LYS A 425 -31.07 -20.59 -6.66
N GLU A 426 -31.71 -21.55 -7.33
CA GLU A 426 -31.96 -21.49 -8.78
C GLU A 426 -33.00 -20.43 -9.12
N GLU A 427 -34.08 -20.35 -8.33
CA GLU A 427 -35.11 -19.31 -8.48
C GLU A 427 -34.52 -17.90 -8.26
N ALA A 428 -33.65 -17.76 -7.26
CA ALA A 428 -32.98 -16.50 -6.95
C ALA A 428 -32.01 -16.07 -8.07
N LEU A 429 -31.28 -17.02 -8.65
CA LEU A 429 -30.38 -16.74 -9.77
C LEU A 429 -31.17 -16.35 -11.04
N ASN A 430 -32.25 -17.06 -11.35
CA ASN A 430 -33.09 -16.70 -12.50
C ASN A 430 -33.67 -15.28 -12.34
N LYS A 431 -34.23 -14.97 -11.16
CA LYS A 431 -34.73 -13.63 -10.84
C LYS A 431 -33.64 -12.56 -10.98
N LEU A 432 -32.40 -12.87 -10.63
CA LEU A 432 -31.26 -11.95 -10.79
C LEU A 432 -30.88 -11.76 -12.27
N ILE A 433 -30.83 -12.84 -13.05
CA ILE A 433 -30.54 -12.80 -14.49
C ILE A 433 -31.58 -11.95 -15.23
N ASP A 434 -32.85 -12.03 -14.84
CA ASP A 434 -33.93 -11.23 -15.42
C ASP A 434 -33.75 -9.71 -15.20
N MET A 435 -32.95 -9.31 -14.20
CA MET A 435 -32.63 -7.90 -13.91
C MET A 435 -31.36 -7.39 -14.61
N SER A 436 -30.70 -8.23 -15.42
CA SER A 436 -29.43 -7.88 -16.07
C SER A 436 -29.61 -7.03 -17.32
N PHE A 437 -28.59 -6.24 -17.62
CA PHE A 437 -28.45 -5.43 -18.83
C PHE A 437 -27.43 -6.06 -19.77
N ILE A 438 -27.63 -5.86 -21.07
CA ILE A 438 -26.72 -6.32 -22.12
C ILE A 438 -26.26 -5.16 -22.99
N ASP A 439 -24.96 -5.10 -23.28
CA ASP A 439 -24.38 -4.30 -24.36
C ASP A 439 -23.98 -5.27 -25.47
N ALA A 440 -24.84 -5.36 -26.50
CA ALA A 440 -24.64 -6.30 -27.60
C ALA A 440 -23.44 -5.93 -28.49
N ASP A 441 -23.07 -4.65 -28.57
CA ASP A 441 -21.93 -4.20 -29.38
C ASP A 441 -20.60 -4.61 -28.74
N LYS A 442 -20.56 -4.69 -27.40
CA LYS A 442 -19.39 -5.10 -26.64
C LYS A 442 -19.41 -6.55 -26.16
N ASN A 443 -20.55 -7.23 -26.30
CA ASN A 443 -20.82 -8.54 -25.68
C ASN A 443 -20.66 -8.51 -24.15
N GLU A 444 -21.16 -7.46 -23.50
CA GLU A 444 -21.10 -7.30 -22.04
C GLU A 444 -22.46 -7.59 -21.41
N ARG A 445 -22.45 -8.23 -20.23
CA ARG A 445 -23.62 -8.37 -19.34
C ARG A 445 -23.27 -7.77 -18.00
N PHE A 446 -24.15 -6.95 -17.44
CA PHE A 446 -23.91 -6.27 -16.17
C PHE A 446 -25.23 -5.91 -15.45
N TRP A 447 -25.14 -5.49 -14.19
CA TRP A 447 -26.28 -5.00 -13.42
C TRP A 447 -26.13 -3.51 -13.15
N ASN A 448 -27.12 -2.73 -13.59
CA ASN A 448 -27.08 -1.28 -13.53
C ASN A 448 -27.67 -0.74 -12.20
N THR A 449 -26.92 -0.93 -11.12
CA THR A 449 -27.22 -0.36 -9.79
C THR A 449 -26.36 0.88 -9.52
N THR A 450 -26.51 1.52 -8.36
CA THR A 450 -25.60 2.58 -7.89
C THR A 450 -24.18 2.05 -7.65
N ASN A 451 -24.04 0.75 -7.34
CA ASN A 451 -22.77 0.04 -7.16
C ASN A 451 -22.69 -1.14 -8.16
N PRO A 452 -22.52 -0.87 -9.47
CA PRO A 452 -22.67 -1.88 -10.52
C PRO A 452 -21.54 -2.92 -10.50
N ILE A 453 -20.32 -2.52 -10.07
CA ILE A 453 -19.16 -3.42 -9.97
C ILE A 453 -19.41 -4.51 -8.93
N GLU A 454 -19.84 -4.14 -7.72
CA GLU A 454 -20.14 -5.11 -6.66
C GLU A 454 -21.28 -6.05 -7.07
N THR A 455 -22.39 -5.50 -7.56
CA THR A 455 -23.56 -6.30 -7.94
C THR A 455 -23.22 -7.32 -9.03
N THR A 456 -22.45 -6.89 -10.03
CA THR A 456 -22.04 -7.75 -11.15
C THR A 456 -20.96 -8.76 -10.73
N ALA A 457 -20.18 -8.49 -9.68
CA ALA A 457 -19.19 -9.43 -9.16
C ALA A 457 -19.80 -10.52 -8.27
N TYR A 458 -20.89 -10.22 -7.56
CA TYR A 458 -21.64 -11.22 -6.77
C TYR A 458 -22.54 -12.10 -7.63
N ALA A 459 -23.07 -11.56 -8.73
CA ALA A 459 -23.89 -12.30 -9.69
C ALA A 459 -23.04 -13.28 -10.52
#